data_AF-A0A821G8U8-F1
#
_entry.id   AF-A0A821G8U8-F1
#
_cell.length_a   1.000
_cell.length_b   1.000
_cell.length_c   1.000
_cell.angle_alpha   90.00
_cell.angle_beta   90.00
_cell.angle_gamma   90.00
#
_symmetry.space_group_name_H-M   'P 1'
#
loop_
_entity.id
_entity.type
_entity.pdbx_description
1 polymer ?
#
loop_
_entity_poly.entity_id
_entity_poly.type
_entity_poly.pdbx_seq_one_letter_code
_entity_poly.pdbx_strand_id
1 'polypeptide(L)'
;KLAGDHKNVVHDLIELQVEDPNVRDLTVVDLPAIARNPVDDQLKDIHKQTTNLIRKFISQSDSVILCMFPGNVDFATVESLSLAREVDPSGIPMIGVITKSDLASNHDILVQQLLMEKCDVQKLTLGFVAVRNRSTDEKMTLEDARKREKEFFHQHPASTIAGWHCLGINVVINRLAGCIF
;
A
#
# COMPACT_ATOMS: atom_id res chain seq x y z
N LYS A 1 -3.30 28.44 1.99
CA LYS A 1 -3.30 27.10 1.38
C LYS A 1 -1.88 26.77 0.97
N LEU A 2 -1.28 25.68 1.47
CA LEU A 2 0.10 25.29 1.14
C LEU A 2 0.27 25.00 -0.36
N ALA A 3 -0.69 24.31 -0.99
CA ALA A 3 -0.66 24.01 -2.42
C ALA A 3 -1.15 25.15 -3.35
N GLY A 4 -1.53 26.32 -2.81
CA GLY A 4 -2.23 27.37 -3.57
C GLY A 4 -3.67 26.98 -3.95
N ASP A 5 -4.24 27.67 -4.95
CA ASP A 5 -5.62 27.42 -5.45
C ASP A 5 -5.68 26.41 -6.61
N HIS A 6 -4.53 26.03 -7.16
CA HIS A 6 -4.39 25.05 -8.24
C HIS A 6 -3.87 23.75 -7.63
N LYS A 7 -4.29 22.58 -8.14
CA LYS A 7 -4.03 21.23 -7.60
C LYS A 7 -2.53 20.81 -7.69
N ASN A 8 -1.62 21.65 -7.21
CA ASN A 8 -0.17 21.48 -7.31
C ASN A 8 0.36 20.51 -6.25
N VAL A 9 1.50 19.88 -6.56
CA VAL A 9 2.30 19.14 -5.58
C VAL A 9 3.32 20.09 -5.00
N VAL A 10 3.35 20.21 -3.68
CA VAL A 10 4.36 20.98 -2.94
C VAL A 10 5.29 20.03 -2.21
N HIS A 11 6.54 20.47 -2.03
CA HIS A 11 7.56 19.70 -1.31
C HIS A 11 7.54 19.94 0.20
N ASP A 12 6.73 20.89 0.67
CA ASP A 12 6.56 21.18 2.09
C ASP A 12 5.88 20.01 2.80
N LEU A 13 6.50 19.58 3.90
CA LEU A 13 5.98 18.47 4.71
C LEU A 13 4.90 18.98 5.65
N ILE A 14 3.82 18.20 5.76
CA ILE A 14 2.85 18.36 6.83
C ILE A 14 3.21 17.33 7.89
N GLU A 15 3.80 17.82 8.99
CA GLU A 15 4.18 16.97 10.12
C GLU A 15 3.02 16.90 11.12
N LEU A 16 2.63 15.67 11.44
CA LEU A 16 1.65 15.36 12.48
C LEU A 16 2.33 14.50 13.54
N GLN A 17 2.54 15.06 14.73
CA GLN A 17 3.05 14.33 15.88
C GLN A 17 1.89 13.85 16.74
N VAL A 18 1.84 12.55 16.98
CA VAL A 18 0.86 11.90 17.87
C VAL A 18 1.64 11.20 18.97
N GLU A 19 1.37 11.57 20.21
CA GLU A 19 2.03 10.99 21.39
C GLU A 19 1.05 10.10 22.15
N ASP A 20 1.44 8.84 22.38
CA ASP A 20 0.71 7.91 23.23
C ASP A 20 1.73 7.07 24.01
N PRO A 21 1.65 7.00 25.36
CA PRO A 21 2.61 6.25 26.17
C PRO A 21 2.57 4.72 25.92
N ASN A 22 1.57 4.22 25.20
CA ASN A 22 1.40 2.80 24.89
C ASN A 22 1.80 2.43 23.46
N VAL A 23 2.26 3.38 22.64
CA VAL A 23 2.74 3.10 21.27
C VAL A 23 4.26 3.26 21.21
N ARG A 24 4.87 2.58 20.24
CA ARG A 24 6.30 2.73 19.96
C ARG A 24 6.52 3.85 18.93
N ASP A 25 7.71 4.41 18.95
CA ASP A 25 8.14 5.41 17.99
C ASP A 25 8.08 4.84 16.57
N LEU A 26 7.26 5.46 15.73
CA LEU A 26 7.08 5.11 14.33
C LEU A 26 6.86 6.37 13.52
N THR A 27 7.63 6.51 12.44
CA THR A 27 7.39 7.55 11.43
C THR A 27 6.71 6.92 10.22
N VAL A 28 5.52 7.40 9.87
CA VAL A 28 4.81 7.02 8.64
C VAL A 28 4.81 8.21 7.72
N VAL A 29 5.32 8.03 6.50
CA VAL A 29 5.29 9.05 5.45
C VAL A 29 4.24 8.66 4.43
N ASP A 30 3.18 9.45 4.32
CA ASP A 30 2.22 9.33 3.23
C ASP A 30 2.72 10.11 2.00
N LEU A 31 2.77 9.45 0.85
CA LEU A 31 3.31 9.99 -0.39
C LEU A 31 2.16 10.22 -1.40
N PRO A 32 2.25 11.27 -2.24
CA PRO A 32 1.23 11.52 -3.24
C PRO A 32 1.07 10.35 -4.22
N ALA A 33 -0.16 10.11 -4.66
CA ALA A 33 -0.45 9.12 -5.69
C ALA A 33 0.21 9.50 -7.02
N ILE A 34 0.72 8.50 -7.76
CA ILE A 34 1.39 8.71 -9.04
C ILE A 34 0.40 9.27 -10.08
N ALA A 35 0.52 10.56 -10.40
CA ALA A 35 -0.30 11.23 -11.40
C ALA A 35 0.29 11.02 -12.80
N ARG A 36 -0.39 10.24 -13.65
CA ARG A 36 0.06 9.98 -15.04
C ARG A 36 -0.31 11.10 -16.02
N ASN A 37 -1.49 11.67 -15.86
CA ASN A 37 -2.00 12.72 -16.72
C ASN A 37 -2.31 13.95 -15.87
N PRO A 38 -1.92 15.16 -16.32
CA PRO A 38 -2.36 16.38 -15.69
C PRO A 38 -3.88 16.48 -15.80
N VAL A 39 -4.54 16.79 -14.68
CA VAL A 39 -5.97 17.09 -14.66
C VAL A 39 -6.12 18.60 -14.54
N ASP A 40 -6.96 19.20 -15.40
CA ASP A 40 -7.26 20.64 -15.39
C ASP A 40 -5.99 21.53 -15.48
N ASP A 41 -5.81 22.43 -14.52
CA ASP A 41 -4.73 23.45 -14.45
C ASP A 41 -3.40 22.93 -13.87
N GLN A 42 -3.20 21.61 -13.77
CA GLN A 42 -1.92 21.06 -13.30
C GLN A 42 -0.79 21.30 -14.31
N LEU A 43 0.42 21.54 -13.79
CA LEU A 43 1.62 21.64 -14.62
C LEU A 43 1.85 20.34 -15.40
N LYS A 44 2.31 20.46 -16.65
CA LYS A 44 2.51 19.32 -17.58
C LYS A 44 3.51 18.27 -17.07
N ASP A 45 4.30 18.59 -16.06
CA ASP A 45 5.34 17.74 -15.47
C ASP A 45 4.94 17.11 -14.13
N ILE A 46 3.64 17.10 -13.77
CA ILE A 46 3.12 16.54 -12.51
C ILE A 46 3.58 15.10 -12.25
N HIS A 47 3.67 14.28 -13.29
CA HIS A 47 4.18 12.92 -13.21
C HIS A 47 5.63 12.89 -12.73
N LYS A 48 6.49 13.74 -13.33
CA LYS A 48 7.90 13.85 -12.95
C LYS A 48 8.06 14.41 -11.54
N GLN A 49 7.29 15.43 -11.17
CA GLN A 49 7.34 16.00 -9.82
C GLN A 49 6.95 14.96 -8.76
N THR A 50 5.86 14.23 -8.98
CA THR A 50 5.35 13.22 -8.06
C THR A 50 6.33 12.05 -7.93
N THR A 51 6.84 11.52 -9.05
CA THR A 51 7.79 10.41 -9.04
C THR A 51 9.13 10.79 -8.42
N ASN A 52 9.63 12.01 -8.66
CA ASN A 52 10.85 12.49 -8.00
C ASN A 52 10.69 12.63 -6.49
N LEU A 53 9.53 13.13 -6.03
CA LEU A 53 9.22 13.22 -4.60
C LEU A 53 9.16 11.83 -3.98
N ILE A 54 8.45 10.88 -4.61
CA ILE A 54 8.38 9.50 -4.14
C ILE A 54 9.79 8.91 -4.02
N ARG A 55 10.61 8.98 -5.09
CA ARG A 55 11.99 8.45 -5.13
C ARG A 55 12.84 8.96 -3.97
N LYS A 56 12.73 10.24 -3.62
CA LYS A 56 13.46 10.83 -2.49
C LYS A 56 13.22 10.08 -1.17
N PHE A 57 11.99 9.63 -0.92
CA PHE A 57 11.63 8.92 0.31
C PHE A 57 11.95 7.42 0.23
N ILE A 58 11.59 6.77 -0.89
CA ILE A 58 11.79 5.32 -1.03
C ILE A 58 13.26 4.92 -1.25
N SER A 59 14.17 5.87 -1.51
CA SER A 59 15.62 5.61 -1.58
C SER A 59 16.32 5.57 -0.21
N GLN A 60 15.61 5.80 0.90
CA GLN A 60 16.20 5.72 2.24
C GLN A 60 16.38 4.25 2.68
N SER A 61 17.60 3.85 3.06
CA SER A 61 17.92 2.45 3.42
C SER A 61 17.18 1.94 4.67
N ASP A 62 16.85 2.85 5.59
CA ASP A 62 16.25 2.53 6.89
C ASP A 62 14.72 2.68 6.82
N SER A 63 14.13 2.33 5.68
CA SER A 63 12.69 2.43 5.44
C SER A 63 12.10 1.07 5.07
N VAL A 64 10.80 0.90 5.36
CA VAL A 64 10.01 -0.23 4.88
C VAL A 64 9.03 0.30 3.86
N ILE A 65 9.03 -0.28 2.66
CA ILE A 65 8.16 0.18 1.56
C ILE A 65 6.84 -0.59 1.62
N LEU A 66 5.73 0.15 1.73
CA LEU A 66 4.38 -0.39 1.62
C LEU A 66 3.83 -0.12 0.21
N CYS A 67 3.87 -1.12 -0.67
CA CYS A 67 3.34 -0.99 -2.03
C CYS A 67 1.85 -1.35 -2.07
N MET A 68 1.01 -0.37 -2.37
CA MET A 68 -0.44 -0.54 -2.42
C MET A 68 -0.91 -0.94 -3.82
N PHE A 69 -1.73 -1.99 -3.91
CA PHE A 69 -2.31 -2.51 -5.15
C PHE A 69 -3.83 -2.62 -5.00
N PRO A 70 -4.63 -2.23 -6.00
CA PRO A 70 -6.05 -2.56 -6.03
C PRO A 70 -6.24 -4.04 -6.41
N GLY A 71 -7.05 -4.80 -5.68
CA GLY A 71 -7.34 -6.21 -5.99
C GLY A 71 -8.20 -6.41 -7.23
N ASN A 72 -8.75 -5.34 -7.80
CA ASN A 72 -9.51 -5.37 -9.04
C ASN A 72 -8.67 -5.07 -10.29
N VAL A 73 -7.34 -4.88 -10.16
CA VAL A 73 -6.43 -4.65 -11.29
C VAL A 73 -5.20 -5.55 -11.19
N ASP A 74 -4.59 -5.83 -12.35
CA ASP A 74 -3.32 -6.59 -12.42
C ASP A 74 -2.14 -5.72 -11.94
N PHE A 75 -1.23 -6.31 -11.16
CA PHE A 75 0.00 -5.67 -10.69
C PHE A 75 0.87 -5.16 -11.83
N ALA A 76 0.84 -5.81 -13.00
CA ALA A 76 1.59 -5.37 -14.17
C ALA A 76 1.23 -3.93 -14.62
N THR A 77 0.05 -3.44 -14.23
CA THR A 77 -0.41 -2.08 -14.56
C THR A 77 0.01 -1.02 -13.55
N VAL A 78 0.51 -1.44 -12.37
CA VAL A 78 0.75 -0.58 -11.22
C VAL A 78 2.21 -0.11 -11.19
N GLU A 79 2.39 1.21 -11.28
CA GLU A 79 3.69 1.85 -11.43
C GLU A 79 4.49 1.97 -10.13
N SER A 80 3.82 1.91 -8.97
CA SER A 80 4.47 1.97 -7.66
C SER A 80 5.50 0.86 -7.49
N LEU A 81 5.22 -0.33 -8.01
CA LEU A 81 6.13 -1.46 -7.97
C LEU A 81 7.35 -1.26 -8.87
N SER A 82 7.18 -0.67 -10.05
CA SER A 82 8.29 -0.33 -10.95
C SER A 82 9.20 0.71 -10.31
N LEU A 83 8.64 1.78 -9.74
CA LEU A 83 9.41 2.82 -9.04
C LEU A 83 10.18 2.26 -7.85
N ALA A 84 9.54 1.40 -7.06
CA ALA A 84 10.19 0.77 -5.91
C ALA A 84 11.36 -0.11 -6.34
N ARG A 85 11.25 -0.81 -7.48
CA ARG A 85 12.36 -1.60 -8.05
C ARG A 85 13.50 -0.76 -8.62
N GLU A 86 13.21 0.39 -9.20
CA GLU A 86 14.23 1.29 -9.77
C GLU A 86 15.21 1.78 -8.70
N VAL A 87 14.70 2.08 -7.50
CA VAL A 87 15.51 2.63 -6.41
C VAL A 87 16.15 1.55 -5.54
N ASP A 88 15.68 0.30 -5.64
CA ASP A 88 16.09 -0.78 -4.75
C ASP A 88 16.45 -2.07 -5.51
N PRO A 89 17.66 -2.16 -6.06
CA PRO A 89 18.23 -3.42 -6.52
C PRO A 89 18.71 -4.33 -5.37
N SER A 90 18.72 -3.83 -4.13
CA SER A 90 19.37 -4.41 -2.93
C SER A 90 18.43 -5.19 -1.99
N GLY A 91 17.10 -5.01 -2.08
CA GLY A 91 16.13 -5.76 -1.28
C GLY A 91 15.73 -5.09 0.04
N ILE A 92 15.47 -3.78 0.02
CA ILE A 92 14.74 -3.06 1.07
C ILE A 92 13.48 -3.88 1.45
N PRO A 93 13.16 -3.99 2.75
CA PRO A 93 11.95 -4.66 3.20
C PRO A 93 10.71 -4.06 2.52
N MET A 94 10.01 -4.85 1.71
CA MET A 94 8.84 -4.40 0.95
C MET A 94 7.66 -5.34 1.13
N ILE A 95 6.51 -4.76 1.53
CA ILE A 95 5.23 -5.46 1.67
C ILE A 95 4.32 -5.00 0.54
N GLY A 96 3.79 -5.94 -0.25
CA GLY A 96 2.73 -5.65 -1.21
C GLY A 96 1.35 -5.78 -0.56
N VAL A 97 0.58 -4.70 -0.48
CA VAL A 97 -0.76 -4.71 0.11
C VAL A 97 -1.81 -4.63 -0.98
N ILE A 98 -2.63 -5.67 -1.09
CA ILE A 98 -3.76 -5.74 -2.01
C ILE A 98 -4.99 -5.20 -1.29
N THR A 99 -5.40 -3.99 -1.62
CA THR A 99 -6.61 -3.32 -1.13
C THR A 99 -7.82 -3.61 -2.00
N LYS A 100 -9.01 -3.21 -1.56
CA LYS A 100 -10.26 -3.37 -2.33
C LYS A 100 -10.47 -4.83 -2.78
N SER A 101 -10.05 -5.79 -1.95
CA SER A 101 -10.14 -7.21 -2.26
C SER A 101 -11.59 -7.67 -2.47
N ASP A 102 -12.54 -6.95 -1.90
CA ASP A 102 -13.98 -7.12 -2.07
C ASP A 102 -14.50 -6.71 -3.46
N LEU A 103 -13.75 -5.86 -4.18
CA LEU A 103 -14.08 -5.44 -5.55
C LEU A 103 -13.39 -6.29 -6.62
N ALA A 104 -12.61 -7.30 -6.22
CA ALA A 104 -11.98 -8.22 -7.15
C ALA A 104 -13.06 -9.07 -7.83
N SER A 105 -13.35 -8.78 -9.09
CA SER A 105 -14.38 -9.48 -9.88
C SER A 105 -14.13 -10.98 -10.03
N ASN A 106 -12.86 -11.39 -9.91
CA ASN A 106 -12.43 -12.78 -10.01
C ASN A 106 -11.56 -13.14 -8.80
N HIS A 107 -12.06 -14.03 -7.96
CA HIS A 107 -11.34 -14.54 -6.78
C HIS A 107 -10.02 -15.21 -7.17
N ASP A 108 -9.91 -15.81 -8.36
CA ASP A 108 -8.70 -16.47 -8.83
C ASP A 108 -7.57 -15.46 -9.06
N ILE A 109 -7.87 -14.24 -9.50
CA ILE A 109 -6.87 -13.18 -9.69
C ILE A 109 -6.27 -12.80 -8.34
N LEU A 110 -7.11 -12.57 -7.32
CA LEU A 110 -6.65 -12.24 -5.97
C LEU A 110 -5.78 -13.37 -5.39
N VAL A 111 -6.19 -14.63 -5.58
CA VAL A 111 -5.42 -15.79 -5.11
C VAL A 111 -4.09 -15.91 -5.85
N GLN A 112 -4.08 -15.76 -7.19
CA GLN A 112 -2.85 -15.78 -7.97
C GLN A 112 -1.89 -14.69 -7.51
N GLN A 113 -2.39 -13.47 -7.31
CA GLN A 113 -1.63 -12.34 -6.80
C GLN A 113 -1.00 -12.61 -5.42
N LEU A 114 -1.73 -13.23 -4.50
CA LEU A 114 -1.21 -13.62 -3.19
C LEU A 114 -0.14 -14.72 -3.31
N LEU A 115 -0.34 -15.68 -4.22
CA LEU A 115 0.59 -16.78 -4.44
C LEU A 115 1.84 -16.39 -5.26
N MET A 116 1.84 -15.22 -5.91
CA MET A 116 3.02 -14.67 -6.60
C MET A 116 4.20 -14.44 -5.66
N GLU A 117 4.00 -14.47 -4.34
CA GLU A 117 5.07 -14.52 -3.33
C GLU A 117 6.09 -15.66 -3.59
N LYS A 118 5.71 -16.71 -4.32
CA LYS A 118 6.59 -17.85 -4.68
C LYS A 118 7.28 -17.73 -6.04
N CYS A 119 7.01 -16.68 -6.82
CA CYS A 119 7.65 -16.48 -8.11
C CYS A 119 8.86 -15.54 -7.96
N ASP A 120 10.07 -16.06 -8.24
CA ASP A 120 11.37 -15.35 -8.29
C ASP A 120 11.41 -14.08 -9.16
N VAL A 121 10.30 -13.74 -9.82
CA VAL A 121 10.15 -12.61 -10.73
C VAL A 121 9.91 -11.30 -9.97
N GLN A 122 9.53 -11.34 -8.68
CA GLN A 122 9.22 -10.14 -7.89
C GLN A 122 9.80 -10.26 -6.48
N LYS A 123 10.99 -9.69 -6.22
CA LYS A 123 11.65 -9.70 -4.91
C LYS A 123 10.93 -8.81 -3.88
N LEU A 124 9.67 -9.09 -3.57
CA LEU A 124 9.05 -8.57 -2.34
C LEU A 124 9.54 -9.41 -1.18
N THR A 125 10.52 -8.90 -0.45
CA THR A 125 11.16 -9.58 0.69
C THR A 125 10.16 -9.99 1.78
N LEU A 126 9.03 -9.30 1.89
CA LEU A 126 7.99 -9.56 2.89
C LEU A 126 6.66 -10.03 2.28
N GLY A 127 6.62 -10.37 0.99
CA GLY A 127 5.46 -10.95 0.32
C GLY A 127 4.24 -10.03 0.15
N PHE A 128 3.11 -10.63 -0.24
CA PHE A 128 1.84 -9.93 -0.42
C PHE A 128 0.88 -10.17 0.76
N VAL A 129 0.02 -9.19 1.04
CA VAL A 129 -1.08 -9.28 2.01
C VAL A 129 -2.35 -8.67 1.41
N ALA A 130 -3.47 -9.38 1.46
CA ALA A 130 -4.76 -8.82 1.06
C ALA A 130 -5.50 -8.23 2.26
N VAL A 131 -6.13 -7.07 2.07
CA VAL A 131 -6.90 -6.34 3.10
C VAL A 131 -8.23 -5.85 2.55
N ARG A 132 -9.23 -5.82 3.43
CA ARG A 132 -10.53 -5.19 3.14
C ARG A 132 -10.70 -3.97 4.04
N ASN A 133 -10.59 -2.79 3.45
CA ASN A 133 -10.81 -1.52 4.13
C ASN A 133 -12.28 -1.10 4.07
N ARG A 134 -12.68 -0.16 4.94
CA ARG A 134 -13.98 0.51 4.84
C ARG A 134 -14.11 1.29 3.52
N SER A 135 -15.29 1.28 2.92
CA SER A 135 -15.60 2.19 1.83
C SER A 135 -15.94 3.59 2.37
N THR A 136 -16.00 4.59 1.48
CA THR A 136 -16.40 5.96 1.83
C THR A 136 -17.86 6.05 2.28
N ASP A 137 -18.69 5.10 1.86
CA ASP A 137 -20.13 5.09 2.13
C ASP A 137 -20.47 4.34 3.43
N GLU A 138 -19.52 3.55 3.94
CA GLU A 138 -19.67 2.74 5.13
C GLU A 138 -19.41 3.56 6.41
N LYS A 139 -20.48 3.95 7.10
CA LYS A 139 -20.42 4.57 8.43
C LYS A 139 -20.32 3.49 9.51
N MET A 140 -19.13 2.93 9.71
CA MET A 140 -18.87 1.94 10.76
C MET A 140 -17.61 2.26 11.58
N THR A 141 -17.53 1.69 12.78
CA THR A 141 -16.35 1.81 13.64
C THR A 141 -15.17 1.02 13.06
N LEU A 142 -13.95 1.33 13.52
CA LEU A 142 -12.75 0.55 13.13
C LEU A 142 -12.84 -0.90 13.61
N GLU A 143 -13.49 -1.15 14.75
CA GLU A 143 -13.67 -2.51 15.27
C GLU A 143 -14.61 -3.33 14.39
N ASP A 144 -15.73 -2.73 13.96
CA ASP A 144 -16.68 -3.38 13.06
C ASP A 144 -16.07 -3.63 11.67
N ALA A 145 -15.24 -2.71 11.18
CA ALA A 145 -14.51 -2.90 9.93
C ALA A 145 -13.58 -4.11 10.00
N ARG A 146 -12.86 -4.28 11.12
CA ARG A 146 -11.99 -5.46 11.35
C ARG A 146 -12.80 -6.77 11.43
N LYS A 147 -13.97 -6.75 12.07
CA LYS A 147 -14.88 -7.91 12.12
C LYS A 147 -15.34 -8.29 10.71
N ARG A 148 -15.78 -7.31 9.92
CA ARG A 148 -16.17 -7.52 8.51
C ARG A 148 -15.04 -8.03 7.63
N GLU A 149 -13.82 -7.50 7.79
CA GLU A 149 -12.66 -8.00 7.07
C GLU A 149 -12.44 -9.49 7.36
N LYS A 150 -12.51 -9.86 8.65
CA LYS A 150 -12.35 -11.26 9.06
C LYS A 150 -13.45 -12.13 8.47
N GLU A 151 -14.72 -11.73 8.54
CA GLU A 151 -15.85 -12.45 7.95
C GLU A 151 -15.71 -12.62 6.43
N PHE A 152 -15.30 -11.56 5.72
CA PHE A 152 -15.05 -11.60 4.29
C PHE A 152 -14.02 -12.67 3.93
N PHE A 153 -12.85 -12.67 4.59
CA PHE A 153 -11.81 -13.66 4.29
C PHE A 153 -12.17 -15.07 4.74
N HIS A 154 -13.01 -15.25 5.77
CA HIS A 154 -13.52 -16.59 6.16
C HIS A 154 -14.35 -17.24 5.06
N GLN A 155 -15.13 -16.45 4.33
CA GLN A 155 -15.96 -16.93 3.22
C GLN A 155 -15.20 -16.98 1.89
N HIS A 156 -14.08 -16.26 1.78
CA HIS A 156 -13.30 -16.15 0.56
C HIS A 156 -12.37 -17.37 0.35
N PRO A 157 -12.29 -17.95 -0.87
CA PRO A 157 -11.44 -19.11 -1.17
C PRO A 157 -9.94 -18.93 -0.84
N ALA A 158 -9.47 -17.68 -0.87
CA ALA A 158 -8.09 -17.32 -0.52
C ALA A 158 -7.67 -17.79 0.89
N SER A 159 -8.60 -17.87 1.85
CA SER A 159 -8.26 -18.35 3.21
C SER A 159 -7.81 -19.81 3.23
N THR A 160 -8.37 -20.63 2.34
CA THR A 160 -8.00 -22.05 2.20
C THR A 160 -6.79 -22.23 1.28
N ILE A 161 -6.71 -21.47 0.18
CA ILE A 161 -5.69 -21.68 -0.86
C ILE A 161 -4.38 -20.96 -0.51
N ALA A 162 -4.45 -19.65 -0.23
CA ALA A 162 -3.29 -18.83 0.10
C ALA A 162 -2.95 -18.90 1.59
N GLY A 163 -3.96 -19.07 2.44
CA GLY A 163 -3.79 -19.23 3.89
C GLY A 163 -3.89 -17.91 4.65
N TRP A 164 -4.13 -18.00 5.96
CA TRP A 164 -4.34 -16.83 6.84
C TRP A 164 -3.10 -15.95 7.06
N HIS A 165 -1.90 -16.43 6.70
CA HIS A 165 -0.65 -15.70 6.91
C HIS A 165 -0.43 -14.53 5.94
N CYS A 166 -1.31 -14.37 4.93
CA CYS A 166 -1.29 -13.29 3.94
C CYS A 166 -2.65 -12.55 3.84
N LEU A 167 -3.54 -12.71 4.83
CA LEU A 167 -4.89 -12.14 4.80
C LEU A 167 -5.19 -11.30 6.05
N GLY A 168 -5.64 -10.08 5.82
CA GLY A 168 -6.15 -9.15 6.83
C GLY A 168 -5.13 -8.14 7.35
N ILE A 169 -5.64 -7.05 7.91
CA ILE A 169 -4.83 -5.91 8.35
C ILE A 169 -3.85 -6.29 9.47
N ASN A 170 -4.21 -7.25 10.32
CA ASN A 170 -3.35 -7.71 11.40
C ASN A 170 -2.05 -8.33 10.88
N VAL A 171 -2.09 -8.96 9.69
CA VAL A 171 -0.88 -9.51 9.06
C VAL A 171 0.06 -8.38 8.64
N VAL A 172 -0.48 -7.30 8.06
CA VAL A 172 0.32 -6.11 7.71
C VAL A 172 0.96 -5.51 8.96
N ILE A 173 0.19 -5.34 10.03
CA ILE A 173 0.69 -4.79 11.31
C ILE A 173 1.81 -5.66 11.86
N ASN A 174 1.64 -6.99 11.88
CA ASN A 174 2.64 -7.91 12.40
C ASN A 174 3.92 -7.93 11.54
N ARG A 175 3.80 -7.86 10.21
CA ARG A 175 4.97 -7.78 9.30
C ARG A 175 5.73 -6.47 9.49
N LEU A 176 5.02 -5.34 9.57
CA LEU A 176 5.63 -4.05 9.87
C LEU A 176 6.33 -4.05 11.24
N ALA A 177 5.64 -4.57 12.26
CA ALA A 177 6.19 -4.64 13.62
C ALA A 177 7.48 -5.47 13.68
N GLY A 178 7.57 -6.58 12.95
CA GLY A 178 8.79 -7.41 12.92
C GLY A 178 9.93 -6.88 12.05
N CYS A 179 9.71 -5.81 11.28
CA CYS A 179 10.76 -5.15 10.51
C CYS A 179 11.29 -3.90 11.19
N ILE A 180 10.45 -3.22 11.96
CA ILE A 180 10.76 -1.94 12.61
C ILE A 180 11.24 -2.15 14.06
N PHE A 181 10.84 -3.25 14.70
CA PHE A 181 11.20 -3.60 16.08
C PHE A 181 11.82 -4.99 16.17
#